data_AF-A0A8X6W3R0-F1
#
_entry.id   AF-A0A8X6W3R0-F1
#
_cell.length_a   1.000
_cell.length_b   1.000
_cell.length_c   1.000
_cell.angle_alpha   90.00
_cell.angle_beta   90.00
_cell.angle_gamma   90.00
#
_symmetry.space_group_name_H-M   'P 1'
#
loop_
_entity.id
_entity.type
_entity.pdbx_description
1 polymer ?
#
loop_
_entity_poly.entity_id
_entity_poly.type
_entity_poly.pdbx_seq_one_letter_code
_entity_poly.pdbx_strand_id
1 'polypeptide(L)'
;MEKKAHQRQSISLETKLANLDRLGKGEGSTAIGKHFNLGESTVRAIKKNEAAIRKSIISDIRLSTKFASYTRDVLLERTERAIAIWIEEQVQRRIPVSGYLIQEKALQFYKSMKQSEPSTSTSQAGKEFSASKGWLTRFLKRNAFHNIMITGESATAEEGAAKIFPEELAKIIEDGDYSADQVFNADEAGLYWKKLPNRTYIAKDEKTASGHKAKANKDRVTLLLCSNASGDRMLKPLNK
;
A
#
# COMPACT_ATOMS: atom_id res chain seq x y z
N MET A 1 23.07 -32.59 -0.56
CA MET A 1 21.83 -32.62 -1.36
C MET A 1 20.86 -31.61 -0.77
N GLU A 2 20.71 -30.46 -1.41
CA GLU A 2 19.74 -29.42 -1.01
C GLU A 2 18.33 -29.92 -1.31
N LYS A 3 17.49 -30.09 -0.28
CA LYS A 3 16.06 -30.39 -0.48
C LYS A 3 15.41 -29.14 -1.10
N LYS A 4 15.20 -29.14 -2.41
CA LYS A 4 14.33 -28.13 -3.08
C LYS A 4 12.99 -28.11 -2.35
N ALA A 5 12.66 -26.96 -1.76
CA ALA A 5 11.38 -26.76 -1.10
C ALA A 5 10.25 -27.04 -2.11
N HIS A 6 9.33 -27.94 -1.74
CA HIS A 6 8.24 -28.32 -2.63
C HIS A 6 7.28 -27.12 -2.75
N GLN A 7 7.33 -26.42 -3.88
CA GLN A 7 6.50 -25.25 -4.11
C GLN A 7 5.06 -25.71 -4.37
N ARG A 8 4.14 -25.31 -3.50
CA ARG A 8 2.71 -25.67 -3.63
C ARG A 8 2.14 -25.02 -4.89
N GLN A 9 1.76 -25.83 -5.88
CA GLN A 9 1.11 -25.34 -7.08
C GLN A 9 -0.27 -24.77 -6.74
N SER A 10 -0.51 -23.53 -7.16
CA SER A 10 -1.77 -22.80 -6.95
C SER A 10 -2.71 -23.06 -8.12
N ILE A 11 -3.83 -23.75 -7.87
CA ILE A 11 -4.82 -24.13 -8.89
C ILE A 11 -5.92 -23.07 -8.95
N SER A 12 -6.19 -22.50 -10.12
CA SER A 12 -7.23 -21.47 -10.31
C SER A 12 -8.64 -22.01 -10.05
N LEU A 13 -9.57 -21.12 -9.68
CA LEU A 13 -10.99 -21.47 -9.52
C LEU A 13 -11.60 -21.98 -10.82
N GLU A 14 -11.16 -21.47 -11.97
CA GLU A 14 -11.55 -21.95 -13.30
C GLU A 14 -11.16 -23.42 -13.51
N THR A 15 -9.89 -23.78 -13.25
CA THR A 15 -9.45 -25.17 -13.33
C THR A 15 -10.22 -26.04 -12.34
N LYS A 16 -10.49 -25.57 -11.13
CA LYS A 16 -11.30 -26.31 -10.14
C LYS A 16 -12.73 -26.52 -10.62
N LEU A 17 -13.36 -25.54 -11.25
CA LEU A 17 -14.70 -25.68 -11.82
C LEU A 17 -14.71 -26.72 -12.94
N ALA A 18 -13.73 -26.66 -13.87
CA ALA A 18 -13.60 -27.66 -14.92
C ALA A 18 -13.38 -29.09 -14.37
N ASN A 19 -12.67 -29.23 -13.25
CA ASN A 19 -12.56 -30.51 -12.54
C ASN A 19 -13.93 -30.99 -12.01
N LEU A 20 -14.72 -30.10 -11.40
CA LEU A 20 -16.04 -30.42 -10.85
C LEU A 20 -17.05 -30.80 -11.96
N ASP A 21 -17.03 -30.10 -13.09
CA ASP A 21 -17.93 -30.39 -14.22
C ASP A 21 -17.63 -31.76 -14.84
N ARG A 22 -16.34 -32.14 -14.93
CA ARG A 22 -15.93 -33.48 -15.40
C ARG A 22 -16.26 -34.59 -14.40
N LEU A 23 -16.08 -34.32 -13.10
CA LEU A 23 -16.56 -35.22 -12.05
C LEU A 23 -18.08 -35.43 -12.11
N GLY A 24 -18.85 -34.38 -12.42
CA GLY A 24 -20.31 -34.44 -12.60
C GLY A 24 -20.74 -35.27 -13.81
N LYS A 25 -19.90 -35.35 -14.85
CA LYS A 25 -20.09 -36.22 -16.03
C LYS A 25 -19.71 -37.69 -15.78
N GLY A 26 -19.30 -38.04 -14.56
CA GLY A 26 -18.96 -39.42 -14.18
C GLY A 26 -17.50 -39.82 -14.42
N GLU A 27 -16.61 -38.88 -14.80
CA GLU A 27 -15.19 -39.19 -14.98
C GLU A 27 -14.49 -39.50 -13.64
N GLY A 28 -13.60 -40.50 -13.64
CA GLY A 28 -12.84 -40.90 -12.46
C GLY A 28 -11.78 -39.89 -12.02
N SER A 29 -11.60 -39.72 -10.71
CA SER A 29 -10.66 -38.72 -10.13
C SER A 29 -9.21 -38.89 -10.58
N THR A 30 -8.76 -40.13 -10.83
CA THR A 30 -7.41 -40.42 -11.31
C THR A 30 -7.19 -39.94 -12.75
N ALA A 31 -8.19 -40.10 -13.63
CA ALA A 31 -8.12 -39.67 -15.03
C ALA A 31 -8.10 -38.13 -15.13
N ILE A 32 -8.96 -37.49 -14.35
CA ILE A 32 -9.01 -36.02 -14.24
C ILE A 32 -7.68 -35.49 -13.68
N GLY A 33 -7.15 -36.13 -12.63
CA GLY A 33 -5.86 -35.77 -12.05
C GLY A 33 -4.73 -35.79 -13.07
N LYS A 34 -4.62 -36.87 -13.86
CA LYS A 34 -3.64 -36.97 -14.96
C LYS A 34 -3.79 -35.84 -15.98
N HIS A 35 -5.02 -35.53 -16.39
CA HIS A 35 -5.28 -34.48 -17.39
C HIS A 35 -4.84 -33.09 -16.94
N PHE A 36 -5.04 -32.74 -15.66
CA PHE A 36 -4.67 -31.44 -15.12
C PHE A 36 -3.29 -31.42 -14.43
N ASN A 37 -2.53 -32.53 -14.53
CA ASN A 37 -1.27 -32.73 -13.80
C ASN A 37 -1.41 -32.52 -12.28
N LEU A 38 -2.52 -33.03 -11.70
CA LEU A 38 -2.86 -32.96 -10.28
C LEU A 38 -2.85 -34.35 -9.64
N GLY A 39 -2.39 -34.42 -8.39
CA GLY A 39 -2.53 -35.64 -7.59
C GLY A 39 -4.00 -35.96 -7.33
N GLU A 40 -4.38 -37.24 -7.30
CA GLU A 40 -5.76 -37.67 -7.07
C GLU A 40 -6.35 -37.13 -5.75
N SER A 41 -5.52 -37.04 -4.71
CA SER A 41 -5.88 -36.43 -3.43
C SER A 41 -6.34 -34.97 -3.57
N THR A 42 -5.79 -34.24 -4.53
CA THR A 42 -6.15 -32.85 -4.84
C THR A 42 -7.51 -32.78 -5.52
N VAL A 43 -7.78 -33.68 -6.47
CA VAL A 43 -9.09 -33.76 -7.16
C VAL A 43 -10.20 -34.09 -6.15
N ARG A 44 -9.95 -35.04 -5.24
CA ARG A 44 -10.88 -35.37 -4.15
C ARG A 44 -11.11 -34.19 -3.20
N ALA A 45 -10.06 -33.45 -2.87
CA ALA A 45 -10.18 -32.25 -2.03
C ALA A 45 -10.95 -31.11 -2.73
N ILE A 46 -10.85 -30.98 -4.07
CA ILE A 46 -11.66 -30.06 -4.87
C ILE A 46 -13.14 -30.46 -4.78
N LYS A 47 -13.46 -31.74 -5.00
CA LYS A 47 -14.82 -32.28 -4.87
C LYS A 47 -15.43 -32.01 -3.50
N LYS A 48 -14.65 -32.22 -2.43
CA LYS A 48 -15.10 -31.96 -1.05
C LYS A 48 -15.52 -30.49 -0.82
N ASN A 49 -14.92 -29.55 -1.53
CA ASN A 49 -15.18 -28.11 -1.39
C ASN A 49 -16.09 -27.54 -2.49
N GLU A 50 -16.79 -28.39 -3.25
CA GLU A 50 -17.60 -28.01 -4.42
C GLU A 50 -18.58 -26.86 -4.15
N ALA A 51 -19.38 -26.96 -3.09
CA ALA A 51 -20.39 -25.95 -2.77
C ALA A 51 -19.78 -24.56 -2.54
N ALA A 52 -18.63 -24.49 -1.84
CA ALA A 52 -17.92 -23.24 -1.60
C ALA A 52 -17.31 -22.69 -2.90
N ILE A 53 -16.74 -23.55 -3.74
CA ILE A 53 -16.15 -23.16 -5.04
C ILE A 53 -17.23 -22.58 -5.96
N ARG A 54 -18.37 -23.27 -6.12
CA ARG A 54 -19.48 -22.78 -6.94
C ARG A 54 -20.05 -21.46 -6.40
N LYS A 55 -20.24 -21.33 -5.08
CA LYS A 55 -20.72 -20.09 -4.45
C LYS A 55 -19.79 -18.91 -4.70
N SER A 56 -18.47 -19.13 -4.64
CA SER A 56 -17.48 -18.07 -4.90
C SER A 56 -17.42 -17.59 -6.35
N ILE A 57 -17.87 -18.42 -7.31
CA ILE A 57 -17.89 -18.04 -8.74
C ILE A 57 -19.15 -17.24 -9.06
N ILE A 58 -20.28 -17.59 -8.45
CA ILE A 58 -21.56 -16.88 -8.61
C ILE A 58 -21.47 -15.45 -8.05
N SER A 59 -20.72 -15.24 -6.96
CA SER A 59 -20.55 -13.90 -6.36
C SER A 59 -19.61 -12.98 -7.14
N ASP A 60 -18.72 -13.53 -7.98
CA ASP A 60 -17.60 -12.81 -8.61
C ASP A 60 -17.82 -12.65 -10.13
N ILE A 61 -18.93 -12.02 -10.54
CA ILE A 61 -19.11 -11.56 -11.93
C ILE A 61 -18.31 -10.27 -12.12
N ARG A 62 -16.99 -10.40 -12.25
CA ARG A 62 -16.08 -9.64 -13.15
C ARG A 62 -14.61 -9.92 -12.79
N LEU A 63 -13.86 -10.47 -13.75
CA LEU A 63 -12.39 -10.46 -13.89
C LEU A 63 -11.50 -11.25 -12.90
N SER A 64 -11.97 -11.63 -11.70
CA SER A 64 -11.14 -12.22 -10.63
C SER A 64 -10.91 -13.74 -10.70
N THR A 65 -11.78 -14.50 -11.38
CA THR A 65 -11.78 -15.98 -11.39
C THR A 65 -10.56 -16.63 -12.04
N LYS A 66 -9.87 -15.95 -12.98
CA LYS A 66 -8.64 -16.46 -13.61
C LYS A 66 -7.43 -16.50 -12.67
N PHE A 67 -7.41 -15.64 -11.64
CA PHE A 67 -6.27 -15.51 -10.72
C PHE A 67 -6.55 -16.02 -9.31
N ALA A 68 -7.81 -16.16 -8.91
CA ALA A 68 -8.16 -16.66 -7.60
C ALA A 68 -7.96 -18.19 -7.51
N SER A 69 -7.25 -18.66 -6.49
CA SER A 69 -7.02 -20.08 -6.22
C SER A 69 -7.71 -20.61 -4.96
N TYR A 70 -8.50 -19.78 -4.29
CA TYR A 70 -9.22 -20.11 -3.05
C TYR A 70 -10.58 -19.44 -3.03
N THR A 71 -11.54 -20.07 -2.35
CA THR A 71 -12.86 -19.49 -2.06
C THR A 71 -12.68 -18.33 -1.09
N ARG A 72 -13.10 -17.13 -1.49
CA ARG A 72 -12.95 -15.94 -0.66
C ARG A 72 -14.12 -15.82 0.31
N ASP A 73 -13.82 -15.35 1.52
CA ASP A 73 -14.85 -14.96 2.47
C ASP A 73 -15.64 -13.78 1.90
N VAL A 74 -16.96 -13.95 1.78
CA VAL A 74 -17.90 -12.95 1.25
C VAL A 74 -17.80 -11.64 2.04
N LEU A 75 -17.61 -11.71 3.35
CA LEU A 75 -17.46 -10.55 4.21
C LEU A 75 -16.18 -9.77 3.87
N LEU A 76 -15.07 -10.48 3.68
CA LEU A 76 -13.79 -9.88 3.30
C LEU A 76 -13.86 -9.25 1.90
N GLU A 77 -14.58 -9.88 0.98
CA GLU A 77 -14.76 -9.35 -0.37
C GLU A 77 -15.59 -8.06 -0.38
N ARG A 78 -16.68 -8.01 0.39
CA ARG A 78 -17.46 -6.78 0.62
C ARG A 78 -16.61 -5.68 1.24
N THR A 79 -15.78 -6.04 2.22
CA THR A 79 -14.84 -5.10 2.85
C THR A 79 -13.85 -4.55 1.83
N GLU A 80 -13.22 -5.41 1.02
CA GLU A 80 -12.26 -4.99 0.00
C GLU A 80 -12.88 -4.06 -1.04
N ARG A 81 -14.12 -4.31 -1.48
CA ARG A 81 -14.85 -3.40 -2.38
C ARG A 81 -15.05 -2.02 -1.75
N ALA A 82 -15.48 -1.96 -0.49
CA ALA A 82 -15.67 -0.68 0.19
C ALA A 82 -14.35 0.10 0.36
N ILE A 83 -13.24 -0.60 0.62
CA ILE A 83 -11.91 0.03 0.73
C ILE A 83 -11.48 0.60 -0.62
N ALA A 84 -11.72 -0.10 -1.73
CA ALA A 84 -11.38 0.40 -3.07
C ALA A 84 -12.13 1.71 -3.39
N ILE A 85 -13.45 1.72 -3.18
CA ILE A 85 -14.28 2.93 -3.35
C ILE A 85 -13.79 4.07 -2.46
N TRP A 86 -13.46 3.78 -1.20
CA TRP A 86 -12.96 4.79 -0.27
C TRP A 86 -11.61 5.38 -0.73
N ILE A 87 -10.69 4.56 -1.25
CA ILE A 87 -9.42 5.05 -1.80
C ILE A 87 -9.67 6.01 -2.97
N GLU A 88 -10.52 5.63 -3.91
CA GLU A 88 -10.92 6.47 -5.06
C GLU A 88 -11.53 7.80 -4.58
N GLU A 89 -12.41 7.75 -3.57
CA GLU A 89 -12.98 8.95 -2.95
C GLU A 89 -11.91 9.87 -2.34
N GLN A 90 -10.90 9.31 -1.66
CA GLN A 90 -9.81 10.12 -1.11
C GLN A 90 -8.95 10.77 -2.20
N VAL A 91 -8.71 10.05 -3.30
CA VAL A 91 -8.02 10.58 -4.49
C VAL A 91 -8.81 11.74 -5.11
N GLN A 92 -10.14 11.59 -5.26
CA GLN A 92 -11.01 12.67 -5.72
C GLN A 92 -10.99 13.90 -4.78
N ARG A 93 -10.96 13.66 -3.47
CA ARG A 93 -10.82 14.70 -2.43
C ARG A 93 -9.40 15.27 -2.34
N ARG A 94 -8.45 14.74 -3.10
CA ARG A 94 -7.03 15.14 -3.12
C ARG A 94 -6.32 14.92 -1.77
N ILE A 95 -6.75 13.90 -1.02
CA ILE A 95 -6.20 13.53 0.28
C ILE A 95 -5.27 12.32 0.09
N PRO A 96 -3.96 12.46 0.37
CA PRO A 96 -3.02 11.36 0.20
C PRO A 96 -3.29 10.24 1.20
N VAL A 97 -3.57 9.04 0.68
CA VAL A 97 -3.76 7.83 1.49
C VAL A 97 -2.47 7.02 1.60
N SER A 98 -2.02 6.75 2.82
CA SER A 98 -0.89 5.87 3.11
C SER A 98 -1.32 4.41 3.24
N GLY A 99 -0.36 3.48 3.08
CA GLY A 99 -0.64 2.04 3.25
C GLY A 99 -1.14 1.70 4.65
N TYR A 100 -0.61 2.37 5.67
CA TYR A 100 -1.06 2.24 7.06
C TYR A 100 -2.54 2.63 7.20
N LEU A 101 -2.93 3.77 6.61
CA LEU A 101 -4.31 4.25 6.67
C LEU A 101 -5.27 3.28 5.97
N ILE A 102 -4.85 2.66 4.87
CA ILE A 102 -5.63 1.60 4.19
C ILE A 102 -5.83 0.40 5.13
N GLN A 103 -4.79 -0.05 5.83
CA GLN A 103 -4.89 -1.17 6.76
C GLN A 103 -5.85 -0.85 7.93
N GLU A 104 -5.74 0.34 8.50
CA GLU A 104 -6.62 0.79 9.59
C GLU A 104 -8.08 0.88 9.12
N LYS A 105 -8.31 1.51 7.95
CA LYS A 105 -9.64 1.61 7.35
C LYS A 105 -10.24 0.24 7.04
N ALA A 106 -9.41 -0.70 6.61
CA ALA A 106 -9.83 -2.07 6.34
C ALA A 106 -10.32 -2.78 7.60
N LEU A 107 -9.61 -2.63 8.72
CA LEU A 107 -10.04 -3.18 10.01
C LEU A 107 -11.35 -2.54 10.47
N GLN A 108 -11.51 -1.24 10.30
CA GLN A 108 -12.73 -0.52 10.65
C GLN A 108 -13.94 -1.03 9.87
N PHE A 109 -13.83 -1.10 8.54
CA PHE A 109 -14.90 -1.60 7.68
C PHE A 109 -15.23 -3.06 7.95
N TYR A 110 -14.22 -3.91 8.16
CA TYR A 110 -14.44 -5.32 8.45
C TYR A 110 -15.23 -5.51 9.75
N LYS A 111 -14.85 -4.79 10.82
CA LYS A 111 -15.56 -4.82 12.11
C LYS A 111 -17.02 -4.35 11.97
N SER A 112 -17.24 -3.24 11.28
CA SER A 112 -18.59 -2.69 11.06
C SER A 112 -19.49 -3.65 10.25
N MET A 113 -18.97 -4.23 9.16
CA MET A 113 -19.74 -5.17 8.35
C MET A 113 -20.01 -6.48 9.09
N LYS A 114 -19.04 -6.96 9.88
CA LYS A 114 -19.21 -8.17 10.70
C LYS A 114 -20.33 -8.01 11.74
N GLN A 115 -20.47 -6.83 12.34
CA GLN A 115 -21.54 -6.53 13.30
C GLN A 115 -22.93 -6.45 12.66
N SER A 116 -23.00 -6.17 11.35
CA SER A 116 -24.27 -6.04 10.61
C SER A 116 -24.79 -7.35 10.01
N GLU A 117 -24.02 -8.43 10.06
CA GLU A 117 -24.47 -9.75 9.59
C GLU A 117 -25.40 -10.38 10.65
N PRO A 118 -26.62 -10.82 10.29
CA PRO A 118 -27.48 -11.56 11.21
C PRO A 118 -26.80 -12.87 11.62
N SER A 119 -26.98 -13.29 12.87
CA SER A 119 -26.27 -14.38 13.57
C SER A 119 -26.38 -15.80 12.96
N THR A 120 -26.82 -15.93 11.71
CA THR A 120 -27.09 -17.20 11.01
C THR A 120 -26.04 -17.59 9.97
N SER A 121 -25.07 -16.72 9.64
CA SER A 121 -23.96 -17.10 8.77
C SER A 121 -22.94 -17.92 9.58
N THR A 122 -22.79 -19.19 9.21
CA THR A 122 -21.76 -20.14 9.66
C THR A 122 -20.36 -19.60 9.40
N SER A 123 -19.91 -18.60 10.16
CA SER A 123 -18.53 -18.14 10.12
C SER A 123 -17.69 -19.21 10.80
N GLN A 124 -16.93 -19.96 10.01
CA GLN A 124 -15.92 -20.88 10.53
C GLN A 124 -15.07 -20.14 11.57
N ALA A 125 -15.17 -20.59 12.82
CA ALA A 125 -14.31 -20.14 13.91
C ALA A 125 -12.86 -20.46 13.53
N GLY A 126 -12.13 -19.50 12.99
CA GLY A 126 -10.77 -19.80 12.55
C GLY A 126 -10.06 -18.74 11.74
N LYS A 127 -10.13 -17.47 12.15
CA LYS A 127 -9.10 -16.40 12.04
C LYS A 127 -9.74 -15.03 11.86
N GLU A 128 -9.40 -14.12 12.75
CA GLU A 128 -9.76 -12.71 12.63
C GLU A 128 -8.94 -12.04 11.51
N PHE A 129 -9.59 -11.14 10.77
CA PHE A 129 -8.91 -10.35 9.75
C PHE A 129 -7.98 -9.32 10.41
N SER A 130 -6.69 -9.38 10.07
CA SER A 130 -5.64 -8.54 10.68
C SER A 130 -5.07 -7.46 9.77
N ALA A 131 -5.62 -7.28 8.56
CA ALA A 131 -5.14 -6.34 7.56
C ALA A 131 -3.59 -6.35 7.39
N SER A 132 -2.98 -7.55 7.35
CA SER A 132 -1.52 -7.70 7.33
C SER A 132 -0.84 -7.03 6.13
N LYS A 133 0.47 -6.77 6.22
CA LYS A 133 1.27 -6.26 5.09
C LYS A 133 1.10 -7.10 3.82
N GLY A 134 1.11 -8.44 3.97
CA GLY A 134 0.92 -9.36 2.86
C GLY A 134 -0.49 -9.29 2.26
N TRP A 135 -1.52 -9.03 3.07
CA TRP A 135 -2.86 -8.76 2.57
C TRP A 135 -2.89 -7.45 1.78
N LEU A 136 -2.32 -6.36 2.31
CA LEU A 136 -2.28 -5.06 1.65
C LEU A 136 -1.63 -5.16 0.26
N THR A 137 -0.46 -5.80 0.16
CA THR A 137 0.23 -6.00 -1.14
C THR A 137 -0.64 -6.73 -2.15
N ARG A 138 -1.36 -7.78 -1.72
CA ARG A 138 -2.26 -8.56 -2.59
C ARG A 138 -3.50 -7.75 -2.97
N PHE A 139 -4.08 -7.02 -2.04
CA PHE A 139 -5.23 -6.15 -2.26
C PHE A 139 -4.93 -5.07 -3.30
N LEU A 140 -3.82 -4.34 -3.13
CA LEU A 140 -3.39 -3.31 -4.07
C LEU A 140 -3.13 -3.89 -5.46
N LYS A 141 -2.44 -5.04 -5.54
CA LYS A 141 -2.19 -5.73 -6.81
C LYS A 141 -3.48 -6.14 -7.53
N ARG A 142 -4.46 -6.69 -6.80
CA ARG A 142 -5.74 -7.15 -7.37
C ARG A 142 -6.58 -6.00 -7.89
N ASN A 143 -6.63 -4.88 -7.16
CA ASN A 143 -7.40 -3.70 -7.55
C ASN A 143 -6.60 -2.74 -8.44
N ALA A 144 -5.43 -3.19 -8.95
CA ALA A 144 -4.61 -2.38 -9.84
C ALA A 144 -4.25 -0.99 -9.25
N PHE A 145 -4.07 -0.89 -7.94
CA PHE A 145 -3.54 0.32 -7.31
C PHE A 145 -2.02 0.34 -7.37
N HIS A 146 -1.46 1.51 -7.67
CA HIS A 146 -0.01 1.73 -7.62
C HIS A 146 0.31 2.98 -6.81
N ASN A 147 1.52 2.99 -6.24
CA ASN A 147 1.93 4.00 -5.29
C ASN A 147 2.79 5.06 -5.98
N ILE A 148 2.31 6.31 -5.98
CA ILE A 148 3.00 7.42 -6.63
C ILE A 148 3.46 8.45 -5.61
N MET A 149 4.53 9.18 -5.97
CA MET A 149 4.98 10.35 -5.23
C MET A 149 4.19 11.57 -5.66
N ILE A 150 3.73 12.36 -4.70
CA ILE A 150 3.11 13.66 -4.93
C ILE A 150 4.24 14.67 -4.98
N THR A 151 4.64 15.08 -6.18
CA THR A 151 5.59 16.16 -6.38
C THR A 151 4.87 17.51 -6.28
N GLY A 152 5.38 18.39 -5.41
CA GLY A 152 5.10 19.82 -5.50
C GLY A 152 5.99 20.44 -6.58
N GLU A 153 5.60 21.61 -7.09
CA GLU A 153 6.47 22.41 -7.99
C GLU A 153 7.87 22.51 -7.39
N SER A 154 8.86 22.01 -8.11
CA SER A 154 10.26 22.21 -7.76
C SER A 154 10.57 23.69 -7.97
N ALA A 155 10.87 24.41 -6.90
CA ALA A 155 11.53 25.70 -7.04
C ALA A 155 12.87 25.44 -7.73
N THR A 156 13.04 25.97 -8.93
CA THR A 156 14.30 25.95 -9.65
C THR A 156 15.31 26.79 -8.85
N ALA A 157 16.21 26.12 -8.14
CA ALA A 157 17.33 26.78 -7.49
C ALA A 157 18.37 27.19 -8.54
N GLU A 158 18.98 28.36 -8.38
CA GLU A 158 20.01 28.86 -9.29
C GLU A 158 21.37 28.20 -8.98
N GLU A 159 21.63 27.08 -9.65
CA GLU A 159 22.83 26.26 -9.43
C GLU A 159 24.15 27.01 -9.68
N GLY A 160 24.13 28.04 -10.53
CA GLY A 160 25.31 28.86 -10.84
C GLY A 160 25.82 29.65 -9.63
N ALA A 161 24.92 30.39 -8.97
CA ALA A 161 25.26 31.18 -7.79
C ALA A 161 25.72 30.31 -6.61
N ALA A 162 25.08 29.15 -6.42
CA ALA A 162 25.44 28.21 -5.36
C ALA A 162 26.87 27.64 -5.49
N LYS A 163 27.43 27.58 -6.71
CA LYS A 163 28.79 27.10 -6.95
C LYS A 163 29.85 28.15 -6.61
N ILE A 164 29.53 29.44 -6.74
CA ILE A 164 30.48 30.55 -6.56
C ILE A 164 30.56 30.97 -5.09
N PHE A 165 29.44 30.91 -4.37
CA PHE A 165 29.32 31.38 -2.99
C PHE A 165 30.37 30.86 -1.99
N PRO A 166 30.81 29.57 -2.03
CA PRO A 166 31.83 29.08 -1.09
C PRO A 166 33.17 29.82 -1.19
N GLU A 167 33.61 30.17 -2.41
CA GLU A 167 34.87 30.88 -2.63
C GLU A 167 34.79 32.34 -2.15
N GLU A 168 33.65 33.00 -2.36
CA GLU A 168 33.40 34.36 -1.87
C GLU A 168 33.35 34.40 -0.33
N LEU A 169 32.68 33.43 0.29
CA LEU A 169 32.60 33.32 1.75
C LEU A 169 33.98 33.09 2.37
N ALA A 170 34.81 32.23 1.76
CA ALA A 170 36.17 31.97 2.23
C ALA A 170 37.02 33.25 2.23
N LYS A 171 36.94 34.07 1.17
CA LYS A 171 37.64 35.36 1.09
C LYS A 171 37.20 36.32 2.20
N ILE A 172 35.90 36.44 2.46
CA ILE A 172 35.38 37.31 3.53
C ILE A 172 35.88 36.86 4.91
N ILE A 173 35.97 35.55 5.14
CA ILE A 173 36.49 34.98 6.39
C ILE A 173 37.97 35.32 6.57
N GLU A 174 38.77 35.15 5.51
CA GLU A 174 40.20 35.45 5.51
C GLU A 174 40.49 36.95 5.66
N ASP A 175 39.84 37.80 4.85
CA ASP A 175 40.02 39.25 4.86
C ASP A 175 39.61 39.88 6.21
N GLY A 176 38.63 39.28 6.89
CA GLY A 176 38.14 39.73 8.19
C GLY A 176 38.86 39.14 9.40
N ASP A 177 39.82 38.23 9.20
CA ASP A 177 40.51 37.46 10.26
C ASP A 177 39.53 36.79 11.23
N TYR A 178 38.42 36.26 10.71
CA TYR A 178 37.38 35.65 11.52
C TYR A 178 37.75 34.22 11.92
N SER A 179 37.68 33.93 13.22
CA SER A 179 37.82 32.55 13.71
C SER A 179 36.53 31.74 13.49
N ALA A 180 36.64 30.41 13.54
CA ALA A 180 35.48 29.52 13.44
C ALA A 180 34.41 29.79 14.52
N ASP A 181 34.79 30.39 15.65
CA ASP A 181 33.86 30.73 16.73
C ASP A 181 33.00 31.96 16.39
N GLN A 182 33.45 32.79 15.44
CA GLN A 182 32.82 34.05 15.03
C GLN A 182 32.00 33.92 13.74
N VAL A 183 32.16 32.83 13.01
CA VAL A 183 31.39 32.53 11.79
C VAL A 183 30.12 31.78 12.18
N PHE A 184 28.95 32.38 11.97
CA PHE A 184 27.65 31.78 12.27
C PHE A 184 26.87 31.46 10.99
N ASN A 185 26.21 30.31 10.98
CA ASN A 185 25.18 29.97 10.01
C ASN A 185 23.82 30.00 10.69
N ALA A 186 22.82 30.60 10.04
CA ALA A 186 21.44 30.61 10.51
C ALA A 186 20.49 30.18 9.39
N ASP A 187 19.61 29.23 9.66
CA ASP A 187 18.63 28.74 8.68
C ASP A 187 17.29 28.40 9.32
N GLU A 188 16.22 28.51 8.52
CA GLU A 188 14.85 28.22 8.93
C GLU A 188 14.50 26.74 8.75
N ALA A 189 14.20 26.06 9.85
CA ALA A 189 13.69 24.70 9.85
C ALA A 189 12.18 24.68 10.13
N GLY A 190 11.40 24.05 9.25
CA GLY A 190 9.96 23.85 9.46
C GLY A 190 9.66 22.52 10.16
N LEU A 191 9.08 22.58 11.37
CA LEU A 191 8.57 21.40 12.10
C LEU A 191 7.07 21.25 11.85
N TYR A 192 6.67 20.20 11.14
CA TYR A 192 5.27 19.98 10.75
C TYR A 192 4.55 19.00 11.71
N TRP A 193 3.34 19.34 12.17
CA TRP A 193 2.52 18.42 13.00
C TRP A 193 1.24 17.90 12.32
N LYS A 194 0.86 18.42 11.15
CA LYS A 194 -0.27 17.90 10.34
C LYS A 194 0.12 17.56 8.90
N LYS A 195 1.37 17.15 8.70
CA LYS A 195 1.89 16.83 7.36
C LYS A 195 1.18 15.60 6.81
N LEU A 196 0.49 15.78 5.68
CA LEU A 196 -0.07 14.67 4.92
C LEU A 196 1.04 13.82 4.28
N PRO A 197 0.78 12.52 4.01
CA PRO A 197 1.72 11.68 3.29
C PRO A 197 2.11 12.29 1.94
N ASN A 198 3.39 12.15 1.56
CA ASN A 198 3.91 12.57 0.26
C ASN A 198 3.69 11.54 -0.85
N ARG A 199 3.04 10.41 -0.53
CA ARG A 199 2.75 9.33 -1.46
C ARG A 199 1.31 8.88 -1.30
N THR A 200 0.69 8.50 -2.40
CA THR A 200 -0.68 7.99 -2.39
C THR A 200 -0.86 6.82 -3.36
N TYR A 201 -1.98 6.11 -3.23
CA TYR A 201 -2.35 5.00 -4.10
C TYR A 201 -3.43 5.46 -5.06
N ILE A 202 -3.18 5.32 -6.36
CA ILE A 202 -4.12 5.63 -7.44
C ILE A 202 -4.32 4.42 -8.34
N ALA A 203 -5.44 4.39 -9.05
CA ALA A 203 -5.74 3.33 -10.00
C ALA A 203 -4.74 3.37 -11.18
N LYS A 204 -4.40 2.21 -11.77
CA LYS A 204 -3.34 2.07 -12.80
C LYS A 204 -3.55 2.87 -14.08
N ASP A 205 -4.78 3.22 -14.40
CA ASP A 205 -5.18 4.06 -15.52
C ASP A 205 -4.85 5.54 -15.29
N GLU A 206 -4.71 5.97 -14.04
CA GLU A 206 -4.25 7.31 -13.69
C GLU A 206 -2.72 7.38 -13.69
N LYS A 207 -2.13 8.23 -14.54
CA LYS A 207 -0.65 8.35 -14.66
C LYS A 207 -0.02 9.30 -13.65
N THR A 208 -0.80 10.27 -13.18
CA THR A 208 -0.35 11.32 -12.29
C THR A 208 -1.47 11.65 -11.32
N ALA A 209 -1.09 11.97 -10.09
CA ALA A 209 -1.95 12.71 -9.18
C ALA A 209 -2.04 14.18 -9.64
N SER A 210 -2.26 14.45 -10.93
CA SER A 210 -2.34 15.83 -11.43
C SER A 210 -3.50 16.54 -10.74
N GLY A 211 -3.23 17.70 -10.16
CA GLY A 211 -4.21 18.40 -9.34
C GLY A 211 -4.21 18.00 -7.86
N HIS A 212 -3.44 17.02 -7.40
CA HIS A 212 -3.04 16.98 -5.98
C HIS A 212 -2.04 18.12 -5.74
N LYS A 213 -2.55 19.36 -5.77
CA LYS A 213 -2.06 20.34 -4.83
C LYS A 213 -2.33 19.68 -3.50
N ALA A 214 -1.32 19.02 -2.95
CA ALA A 214 -1.26 18.92 -1.52
C ALA A 214 -1.30 20.39 -1.07
N LYS A 215 -2.51 20.89 -0.78
CA LYS A 215 -2.73 21.62 0.45
C LYS A 215 -2.37 20.61 1.55
N ALA A 216 -1.11 20.19 1.58
CA ALA A 216 -0.45 19.73 2.76
C ALA A 216 -0.81 20.85 3.70
N ASN A 217 -1.61 20.52 4.69
CA ASN A 217 -1.80 21.44 5.77
C ASN A 217 -0.39 21.60 6.34
N LYS A 218 0.32 22.63 5.89
CA LYS A 218 1.72 22.93 6.22
C LYS A 218 1.74 23.65 7.57
N ASP A 219 0.73 23.40 8.41
CA ASP A 219 0.73 23.72 9.83
C ASP A 219 2.07 23.24 10.39
N ARG A 220 2.94 24.21 10.61
CA ARG A 220 4.34 24.03 10.98
C ARG A 220 4.74 25.17 11.89
N VAL A 221 5.67 24.88 12.79
CA VAL A 221 6.39 25.87 13.58
C VAL A 221 7.65 26.08 12.78
N THR A 222 7.94 27.33 12.47
CA THR A 222 9.20 27.71 11.84
C THR A 222 10.16 28.05 12.96
N LEU A 223 11.28 27.34 13.01
CA LEU A 223 12.36 27.57 13.96
C LEU A 223 13.53 28.17 13.19
N LEU A 224 14.06 29.29 13.67
CA LEU A 224 15.37 29.76 13.24
C LEU A 224 16.43 29.07 14.09
N LEU A 225 17.26 28.27 13.45
CA LEU A 225 18.40 27.59 14.07
C LEU A 225 19.67 28.33 13.69
N CYS A 226 20.55 28.56 14.66
CA CYS A 226 21.80 29.26 14.42
C CYS A 226 22.93 28.66 15.26
N SER A 227 24.06 28.38 14.62
CA SER A 227 25.26 27.84 15.27
C SER A 227 26.51 28.43 14.65
N ASN A 228 27.60 28.46 15.42
CA ASN A 228 28.91 28.83 14.87
C ASN A 228 29.59 27.66 14.15
N ALA A 229 30.63 27.96 13.38
CA ALA A 229 31.35 26.99 12.56
C ALA A 229 32.17 25.99 13.39
N SER A 230 32.62 26.37 14.60
CA SER A 230 33.29 25.45 15.53
C SER A 230 32.33 24.48 16.24
N GLY A 231 31.03 24.78 16.26
CA GLY A 231 29.99 23.91 16.80
C GLY A 231 29.87 23.92 18.32
N ASP A 232 30.63 24.75 19.02
CA ASP A 232 30.56 24.89 20.48
C ASP A 232 29.45 25.86 20.94
N ARG A 233 28.94 26.71 20.03
CA ARG A 233 27.83 27.64 20.30
C ARG A 233 26.64 27.36 19.40
N MET A 234 25.52 27.04 20.04
CA MET A 234 24.22 26.95 19.39
C MET A 234 23.26 27.92 20.09
N LEU A 235 22.63 28.81 19.32
CA LEU A 235 21.63 29.73 19.84
C LEU A 235 20.34 28.96 20.16
N LYS A 236 19.61 29.43 21.17
CA LYS A 236 18.27 28.89 21.47
C LYS A 236 17.39 29.07 20.22
N PRO A 237 16.67 28.02 19.78
CA PRO A 237 15.76 28.12 18.65
C PRO A 237 14.78 29.28 18.85
N LEU A 238 14.71 30.17 17.86
CA LEU A 238 13.78 31.29 17.88
C LEU A 238 12.51 30.90 17.13
N ASN A 239 11.36 31.14 17.76
CA ASN A 239 10.06 31.00 17.11
C ASN A 239 9.82 32.25 16.25
N LYS A 240 9.42 32.04 14.99
CA LYS A 240 9.05 33.10 14.07
C LYS A 240 7.54 33.15 13.86
#